data_AF-A0A161XY12-F1
#
_entry.id   AF-A0A161XY12-F1
#
_cell.length_a   1.000
_cell.length_b   1.000
_cell.length_c   1.000
_cell.angle_alpha   90.00
_cell.angle_beta   90.00
_cell.angle_gamma   90.00
#
_symmetry.space_group_name_H-M   'P 1'
#
loop_
_entity.id
_entity.type
_entity.pdbx_description
1 polymer ?
#
loop_
_entity_poly.entity_id
_entity_poly.type
_entity_poly.pdbx_seq_one_letter_code
_entity_poly.pdbx_strand_id
1 'polypeptide(L)'
;MTIKINEALKIITLILGASTLHTHAQDAEPMSCHWQLTHQNEMGTFESQYCSHPMDPGAPDIVVANRAIIPSYGICNVERLHGYRTELKGTVQITGSTTLCYGHSVSFLPAPQKRIVEGVEEMLLECNWEQGQNNTHKLMCSNLQGQLNRVLVATKLQSGNSTACVLHFNRWALNYFEGGTVIVKEPSPTACDVDPVYFRPFPETRLIDGVEAVLLKCEWRGESNKFQVKQCLDVGAEGNEVAVAYRMNGVEESLLSSANRMLGNGQIIEAKELSQIYPPLYFKAN
;
A
#
# COMPACT_ATOMS: atom_id res chain seq x y z
N MET A 1 8.38 -27.99 -56.55
CA MET A 1 7.87 -27.95 -55.16
C MET A 1 8.21 -26.58 -54.60
N THR A 2 7.21 -25.71 -54.64
CA THR A 2 7.26 -24.28 -54.31
C THR A 2 7.04 -24.10 -52.82
N ILE A 3 8.01 -23.54 -52.11
CA ILE A 3 7.75 -22.89 -50.82
C ILE A 3 8.50 -21.55 -50.82
N LYS A 4 7.73 -20.49 -50.60
CA LYS A 4 8.06 -19.08 -50.77
C LYS A 4 9.07 -18.61 -49.71
N ILE A 5 10.31 -18.33 -50.14
CA ILE A 5 11.32 -17.65 -49.31
C ILE A 5 10.85 -16.23 -48.89
N ASN A 6 9.86 -15.66 -49.58
CA ASN A 6 9.29 -14.35 -49.28
C ASN A 6 8.27 -14.33 -48.12
N GLU A 7 7.80 -15.48 -47.62
CA GLU A 7 6.92 -15.53 -46.43
C GLU A 7 7.71 -15.73 -45.13
N ALA A 8 8.92 -16.30 -45.19
CA ALA A 8 9.81 -16.41 -44.04
C ALA A 8 10.39 -15.06 -43.59
N LEU A 9 10.62 -14.11 -44.52
CA LEU A 9 11.13 -12.77 -44.18
C LEU A 9 10.09 -11.86 -43.51
N LYS A 10 8.78 -12.18 -43.58
CA LYS A 10 7.71 -11.43 -42.89
C LYS A 10 7.47 -11.89 -41.45
N ILE A 11 8.00 -13.05 -41.06
CA ILE A 11 7.83 -13.59 -39.70
C ILE A 11 8.99 -13.15 -38.78
N ILE A 12 10.15 -12.77 -39.34
CA ILE A 12 11.32 -12.32 -38.56
C ILE A 12 11.24 -10.82 -38.20
N THR A 13 10.33 -10.05 -38.80
CA THR A 13 10.12 -8.62 -38.47
C THR A 13 9.02 -8.37 -37.42
N LEU A 14 8.47 -9.42 -36.80
CA LEU A 14 7.35 -9.32 -35.84
C LEU A 14 7.67 -9.73 -34.39
N ILE A 15 8.97 -9.81 -34.03
CA ILE A 15 9.44 -10.02 -32.64
C ILE A 15 10.43 -8.92 -32.21
N LEU A 16 10.23 -7.69 -32.70
CA LEU A 16 10.88 -6.48 -32.16
C LEU A 16 9.87 -5.44 -31.65
N GLY A 17 8.63 -5.88 -31.43
CA GLY A 17 7.55 -5.07 -30.83
C GLY A 17 7.03 -5.64 -29.52
N ALA A 18 7.83 -6.43 -28.80
CA ALA A 18 7.53 -6.79 -27.42
C ALA A 18 7.74 -5.56 -26.55
N SER A 19 6.69 -4.74 -26.47
CA SER A 19 6.30 -4.01 -25.27
C SER A 19 7.46 -3.56 -24.38
N THR A 20 8.15 -2.49 -24.77
CA THR A 20 8.67 -1.56 -23.77
C THR A 20 7.47 -0.89 -23.12
N LEU A 21 6.75 -1.65 -22.28
CA LEU A 21 6.22 -1.02 -21.08
C LEU A 21 7.47 -0.49 -20.41
N HIS A 22 7.64 0.83 -20.42
CA HIS A 22 8.53 1.48 -19.48
C HIS A 22 7.97 1.18 -18.09
N THR A 23 8.24 -0.01 -17.55
CA THR A 23 8.47 -0.10 -16.14
C THR A 23 9.68 0.79 -15.94
N HIS A 24 9.44 2.02 -15.51
CA HIS A 24 10.47 2.80 -14.85
C HIS A 24 10.96 1.90 -13.73
N ALA A 25 12.05 1.17 -13.96
CA ALA A 25 12.78 0.54 -12.89
C ALA A 25 13.13 1.71 -11.98
N GLN A 26 12.52 1.75 -10.80
CA GLN A 26 12.95 2.71 -9.79
C GLN A 26 14.36 2.30 -9.42
N ASP A 27 15.32 3.18 -9.71
CA ASP A 27 16.70 2.89 -9.42
C ASP A 27 16.92 3.00 -7.91
N ALA A 28 17.59 1.99 -7.34
CA ALA A 28 18.00 2.05 -5.95
C ALA A 28 19.15 3.05 -5.81
N GLU A 29 19.00 4.04 -4.95
CA GLU A 29 19.99 5.09 -4.74
C GLU A 29 20.95 4.71 -3.60
N PRO A 30 22.27 4.82 -3.77
CA PRO A 30 23.21 4.53 -2.70
C PRO A 30 23.03 5.51 -1.53
N MET A 31 23.00 4.99 -0.30
CA MET A 31 22.92 5.81 0.91
C MET A 31 24.31 6.12 1.45
N SER A 32 24.50 7.35 1.94
CA SER A 32 25.69 7.72 2.70
C SER A 32 25.56 7.21 4.14
N CYS A 33 26.52 6.42 4.62
CA CYS A 33 26.44 5.78 5.93
C CYS A 33 27.75 5.86 6.71
N HIS A 34 27.65 5.87 8.03
CA HIS A 34 28.79 5.83 8.94
C HIS A 34 28.49 4.93 10.14
N TRP A 35 29.54 4.43 10.79
CA TRP A 35 29.44 3.65 12.02
C TRP A 35 29.63 4.55 13.23
N GLN A 36 28.82 4.36 14.26
CA GLN A 36 28.93 5.05 15.52
C GLN A 36 28.99 4.04 16.68
N LEU A 37 29.92 4.27 17.60
CA LEU A 37 30.08 3.48 18.82
C LEU A 37 28.84 3.62 19.70
N THR A 38 28.21 2.49 20.00
CA THR A 38 27.08 2.42 20.93
C THR A 38 27.51 1.95 22.31
N HIS A 39 28.37 0.93 22.37
CA HIS A 39 28.87 0.39 23.63
C HIS A 39 30.25 -0.28 23.46
N GLN A 40 31.06 -0.26 24.50
CA GLN A 40 32.33 -1.01 24.55
C GLN A 40 32.56 -1.57 25.94
N ASN A 41 32.97 -2.83 26.01
CA ASN A 41 33.36 -3.49 27.25
C ASN A 41 34.49 -4.50 27.01
N GLU A 42 34.80 -5.30 28.03
CA GLU A 42 35.84 -6.34 27.97
C GLU A 42 35.54 -7.44 26.93
N MET A 43 34.27 -7.63 26.58
CA MET A 43 33.84 -8.64 25.61
C MET A 43 33.98 -8.15 24.18
N GLY A 44 33.85 -6.84 23.91
CA GLY A 44 33.98 -6.32 22.56
C GLY A 44 33.47 -4.89 22.37
N THR A 45 33.45 -4.50 21.10
CA THR A 45 32.96 -3.21 20.60
C THR A 45 31.64 -3.41 19.87
N PHE A 46 30.65 -2.60 20.21
CA PHE A 46 29.32 -2.62 19.62
C PHE A 46 29.06 -1.27 18.95
N GLU A 47 28.64 -1.31 17.70
CA GLU A 47 28.41 -0.11 16.88
C GLU A 47 27.10 -0.25 16.10
N SER A 48 26.48 0.89 15.82
CA SER A 48 25.31 1.00 14.95
C SER A 48 25.69 1.76 13.68
N GLN A 49 25.18 1.32 12.55
CA GLN A 49 25.36 1.99 11.26
C GLN A 49 24.20 2.96 11.04
N TYR A 50 24.55 4.23 10.91
CA TYR A 50 23.62 5.32 10.63
C TYR A 50 23.78 5.74 9.17
N CYS A 51 22.67 5.88 8.47
CA CYS A 51 22.65 6.38 7.09
C CYS A 51 21.81 7.64 6.99
N SER A 52 22.26 8.57 6.16
CA SER A 52 21.55 9.81 5.90
C SER A 52 20.19 9.54 5.28
N HIS A 53 19.19 10.30 5.74
CA HIS A 53 17.82 10.15 5.27
C HIS A 53 17.73 10.51 3.78
N PRO A 54 17.34 9.58 2.90
CA PRO A 54 17.50 9.73 1.45
C PRO A 54 16.50 10.72 0.85
N MET A 55 15.38 10.95 1.53
CA MET A 55 14.27 11.79 1.05
C MET A 55 14.19 13.16 1.75
N ASP A 56 14.98 13.38 2.80
CA ASP A 56 14.92 14.59 3.63
C ASP A 56 16.27 14.80 4.32
N PRO A 57 17.15 15.66 3.77
CA PRO A 57 18.46 15.93 4.37
C PRO A 57 18.41 16.57 5.77
N GLY A 58 17.25 17.07 6.20
CA GLY A 58 17.04 17.66 7.53
C GLY A 58 16.54 16.66 8.58
N ALA A 59 16.14 15.45 8.17
CA ALA A 59 15.69 14.40 9.06
C ALA A 59 16.88 13.70 9.75
N PRO A 60 16.68 13.12 10.96
CA PRO A 60 17.73 12.38 11.65
C PRO A 60 18.20 11.16 10.85
N ASP A 61 19.47 10.80 11.03
CA ASP A 61 20.04 9.61 10.43
C ASP A 61 19.36 8.34 10.94
N ILE A 62 19.40 7.30 10.10
CA ILE A 62 18.58 6.10 10.24
C ILE A 62 19.49 4.93 10.58
N VAL A 63 19.11 4.16 11.60
CA VAL A 63 19.83 2.94 11.95
C VAL A 63 19.45 1.83 10.97
N VAL A 64 20.44 1.29 10.25
CA VAL A 64 20.23 0.25 9.22
C VAL A 64 20.87 -1.09 9.59
N ALA A 65 21.88 -1.08 10.47
CA ALA A 65 22.54 -2.30 10.92
C ALA A 65 23.19 -2.09 12.29
N ASN A 66 23.38 -3.18 13.03
CA ASN A 66 24.19 -3.23 14.23
C ASN A 66 25.36 -4.18 13.99
N ARG A 67 26.53 -3.90 14.55
CA ARG A 67 27.66 -4.83 14.52
C ARG A 67 28.28 -5.03 15.88
N ALA A 68 28.76 -6.25 16.11
CA ALA A 68 29.54 -6.63 17.28
C ALA A 68 30.91 -7.15 16.83
N ILE A 69 31.96 -6.55 17.38
CA ILE A 69 33.36 -6.89 17.13
C ILE A 69 33.94 -7.46 18.42
N ILE A 70 34.34 -8.73 18.40
CA ILE A 70 34.91 -9.44 19.54
C ILE A 70 36.33 -9.90 19.15
N PRO A 71 37.36 -9.08 19.43
CA PRO A 71 38.73 -9.34 18.97
C PRO A 71 39.32 -10.65 19.50
N SER A 72 39.02 -10.99 20.76
CA SER A 72 39.54 -12.19 21.45
C SER A 72 39.16 -13.50 20.77
N TYR A 73 38.05 -13.53 20.03
CA TYR A 73 37.56 -14.70 19.28
C TYR A 73 37.67 -14.51 17.77
N GLY A 74 38.19 -13.37 17.28
CA GLY A 74 38.24 -13.05 15.85
C GLY A 74 36.86 -12.94 15.19
N ILE A 75 35.82 -12.63 15.97
CA ILE A 75 34.43 -12.60 15.51
C ILE A 75 34.04 -11.17 15.16
N CYS A 76 33.46 -11.00 13.98
CA CYS A 76 32.64 -9.87 13.61
C CYS A 76 31.27 -10.40 13.19
N ASN A 77 30.19 -9.85 13.75
CA ASN A 77 28.85 -10.13 13.29
C ASN A 77 28.11 -8.82 12.99
N VAL A 78 27.40 -8.78 11.87
CA VAL A 78 26.53 -7.67 11.47
C VAL A 78 25.08 -8.17 11.44
N GLU A 79 24.27 -7.62 12.35
CA GLU A 79 22.81 -7.78 12.33
C GLU A 79 22.21 -6.69 11.44
N ARG A 80 21.50 -7.11 10.39
CA ARG A 80 20.91 -6.19 9.41
C ARG A 80 19.46 -5.89 9.76
N LEU A 81 19.10 -4.61 9.74
CA LEU A 81 17.73 -4.17 9.97
C LEU A 81 17.03 -3.93 8.63
N HIS A 82 16.88 -4.98 7.84
CA HIS A 82 16.16 -4.94 6.58
C HIS A 82 14.68 -4.63 6.78
N GLY A 83 14.07 -3.97 5.80
CA GLY A 83 12.63 -3.82 5.73
C GLY A 83 12.21 -2.57 4.98
N TYR A 84 10.93 -2.50 4.68
CA TYR A 84 10.33 -1.23 4.33
C TYR A 84 10.33 -0.30 5.55
N ARG A 85 10.48 1.00 5.30
CA ARG A 85 10.41 2.06 6.28
C ARG A 85 9.33 3.02 5.81
N THR A 86 8.15 3.01 6.44
CA THR A 86 7.03 3.88 6.06
C THR A 86 7.40 5.33 6.23
N GLU A 87 8.19 5.65 7.26
CA GLU A 87 8.79 6.96 7.47
C GLU A 87 9.65 7.42 6.28
N LEU A 88 10.27 6.48 5.54
CA LEU A 88 11.02 6.79 4.32
C LEU A 88 10.21 6.67 3.04
N LYS A 89 8.99 6.13 3.11
CA LYS A 89 8.17 5.77 1.94
C LYS A 89 8.95 4.88 0.95
N GLY A 90 9.74 3.94 1.46
CA GLY A 90 10.53 3.02 0.64
C GLY A 90 11.28 1.96 1.44
N THR A 91 12.12 1.20 0.75
CA THR A 91 12.86 0.07 1.32
C THR A 91 14.34 0.39 1.41
N VAL A 92 14.92 0.15 2.59
CA VAL A 92 16.37 0.13 2.77
C VAL A 92 16.90 -1.26 2.42
N GLN A 93 17.75 -1.33 1.42
CA GLN A 93 18.39 -2.55 0.94
C GLN A 93 19.86 -2.57 1.38
N ILE A 94 20.27 -3.67 1.99
CA ILE A 94 21.67 -3.90 2.39
C ILE A 94 22.19 -5.11 1.64
N THR A 95 23.21 -4.92 0.80
CA THR A 95 23.77 -5.96 -0.07
C THR A 95 25.24 -6.19 0.28
N GLY A 96 25.72 -7.43 0.23
CA GLY A 96 27.11 -7.79 0.58
C GLY A 96 27.22 -8.90 1.62
N SER A 97 28.38 -9.08 2.22
CA SER A 97 28.61 -10.11 3.26
C SER A 97 28.29 -9.59 4.67
N THR A 98 27.69 -10.42 5.53
CA THR A 98 27.52 -10.14 6.98
C THR A 98 28.73 -10.55 7.82
N THR A 99 29.61 -11.39 7.27
CA THR A 99 30.75 -11.97 7.99
C THR A 99 32.00 -11.10 7.93
N LEU A 100 31.99 -10.10 7.03
CA LEU A 100 33.04 -9.09 6.90
C LEU A 100 32.42 -7.77 7.36
N CYS A 101 32.85 -7.23 8.50
CA CYS A 101 32.40 -5.96 9.11
C CYS A 101 32.38 -4.72 8.17
N TYR A 102 32.89 -4.87 6.94
CA TYR A 102 33.21 -3.81 6.00
C TYR A 102 32.78 -4.14 4.55
N GLY A 103 32.04 -5.23 4.32
CA GLY A 103 31.77 -5.79 3.00
C GLY A 103 30.36 -5.56 2.44
N HIS A 104 29.61 -4.57 2.92
CA HIS A 104 28.24 -4.31 2.45
C HIS A 104 28.00 -2.86 2.05
N SER A 105 27.06 -2.69 1.12
CA SER A 105 26.53 -1.41 0.67
C SER A 105 25.07 -1.25 1.11
N VAL A 106 24.67 -0.01 1.34
CA VAL A 106 23.30 0.36 1.70
C VAL A 106 22.74 1.21 0.57
N SER A 107 21.52 0.90 0.14
CA SER A 107 20.79 1.63 -0.88
C SER A 107 19.33 1.79 -0.49
N PHE A 108 18.69 2.82 -1.03
CA PHE A 108 17.29 3.12 -0.81
C PHE A 108 16.51 2.93 -2.11
N LEU A 109 15.45 2.14 -2.04
CA LEU A 109 14.51 1.98 -3.14
C LEU A 109 13.17 2.61 -2.73
N PRO A 110 12.78 3.77 -3.30
CA PRO A 110 11.48 4.37 -3.00
C PRO A 110 10.34 3.43 -3.38
N ALA A 111 9.24 3.44 -2.63
CA ALA A 111 8.04 2.74 -3.07
C ALA A 111 7.46 3.45 -4.31
N PRO A 112 7.02 2.69 -5.33
CA PRO A 112 6.37 3.29 -6.48
C PRO A 112 5.06 3.95 -6.08
N GLN A 113 4.85 5.19 -6.51
CA GLN A 113 3.57 5.89 -6.32
C GLN A 113 2.41 5.13 -6.96
N LYS A 114 2.68 4.42 -8.06
CA LYS A 114 1.73 3.58 -8.77
C LYS A 114 2.38 2.27 -9.15
N ARG A 115 1.66 1.16 -9.00
CA ARG A 115 2.11 -0.15 -9.48
C ARG A 115 0.98 -0.91 -10.13
N ILE A 116 1.30 -1.74 -11.12
CA ILE A 116 0.33 -2.63 -11.76
C ILE A 116 0.48 -4.01 -11.12
N VAL A 117 -0.58 -4.48 -10.48
CA VAL A 117 -0.65 -5.83 -9.89
C VAL A 117 -1.85 -6.53 -10.50
N GLU A 118 -1.62 -7.64 -11.20
CA GLU A 118 -2.70 -8.43 -11.85
C GLU A 118 -3.54 -7.58 -12.83
N GLY A 119 -2.92 -6.61 -13.49
CA GLY A 119 -3.61 -5.71 -14.44
C GLY A 119 -4.38 -4.56 -13.81
N VAL A 120 -4.37 -4.44 -12.47
CA VAL A 120 -5.00 -3.32 -11.74
C VAL A 120 -3.94 -2.33 -11.31
N GLU A 121 -4.19 -1.03 -11.58
CA GLU A 121 -3.36 0.05 -11.05
C GLU A 121 -3.66 0.26 -9.56
N GLU A 122 -2.65 0.02 -8.72
CA GLU A 122 -2.67 0.32 -7.30
C GLU A 122 -1.89 1.61 -7.02
N MET A 123 -2.39 2.43 -6.11
CA MET A 123 -1.79 3.72 -5.74
C MET A 123 -1.25 3.67 -4.32
N LEU A 124 -0.03 4.17 -4.10
CA LEU A 124 0.55 4.27 -2.77
C LEU A 124 -0.25 5.26 -1.93
N LEU A 125 -0.69 4.84 -0.74
CA LEU A 125 -1.29 5.72 0.23
C LEU A 125 -0.22 6.49 0.99
N GLU A 126 -0.52 7.75 1.30
CA GLU A 126 0.31 8.53 2.19
C GLU A 126 0.04 8.14 3.64
N CYS A 127 0.96 7.38 4.21
CA CYS A 127 0.91 6.94 5.60
C CYS A 127 2.04 7.58 6.41
N ASN A 128 1.72 8.11 7.58
CA ASN A 128 2.69 8.78 8.44
C ASN A 128 2.60 8.26 9.88
N TRP A 129 3.77 8.07 10.49
CA TRP A 129 3.87 7.77 11.92
C TRP A 129 3.79 9.06 12.72
N GLU A 130 2.81 9.13 13.63
CA GLU A 130 2.72 10.21 14.61
C GLU A 130 3.21 9.72 15.98
N GLN A 131 4.09 10.50 16.60
CA GLN A 131 4.58 10.22 17.94
C GLN A 131 3.53 10.60 18.99
N GLY A 132 3.21 9.63 19.84
CA GLY A 132 2.36 9.79 21.02
C GLY A 132 3.17 9.81 22.31
N GLN A 133 2.48 9.60 23.44
CA GLN A 133 3.11 9.50 24.76
C GLN A 133 3.86 8.17 24.93
N ASN A 134 4.87 8.15 25.81
CA ASN A 134 5.62 6.95 26.21
C ASN A 134 6.21 6.15 25.02
N ASN A 135 6.79 6.82 24.03
CA ASN A 135 7.37 6.20 22.82
C ASN A 135 6.38 5.33 22.02
N THR A 136 5.07 5.55 22.22
CA THR A 136 4.04 4.94 21.38
C THR A 136 3.90 5.77 20.12
N HIS A 137 3.82 5.14 18.97
CA HIS A 137 3.59 5.79 17.69
C HIS A 137 2.35 5.19 17.03
N LYS A 138 1.68 6.01 16.22
CA LYS A 138 0.44 5.67 15.53
C LYS A 138 0.64 5.85 14.04
N LEU A 139 0.32 4.84 13.25
CA LEU A 139 0.32 4.93 11.80
C LEU A 139 -1.09 5.23 11.32
N MET A 140 -1.24 6.35 10.61
CA MET A 140 -2.46 6.73 9.92
C MET A 140 -2.16 6.99 8.46
N CYS A 141 -3.15 6.74 7.60
CA CYS A 141 -3.01 6.96 6.17
C CYS A 141 -4.10 7.89 5.64
N SER A 142 -3.74 8.74 4.70
CA SER A 142 -4.69 9.54 3.93
C SER A 142 -5.36 8.69 2.86
N ASN A 143 -6.59 9.06 2.49
CA ASN A 143 -7.23 8.55 1.28
C ASN A 143 -6.59 9.16 0.02
N LEU A 144 -7.06 8.76 -1.16
CA LEU A 144 -6.54 9.26 -2.44
C LEU A 144 -6.78 10.76 -2.65
N GLN A 145 -7.72 11.36 -1.93
CA GLN A 145 -8.01 12.79 -1.93
C GLN A 145 -7.13 13.57 -0.94
N GLY A 146 -6.18 12.90 -0.27
CA GLY A 146 -5.28 13.50 0.72
C GLY A 146 -5.94 13.77 2.07
N GLN A 147 -7.17 13.31 2.30
CA GLN A 147 -7.87 13.46 3.57
C GLN A 147 -7.42 12.35 4.53
N LEU A 148 -6.97 12.73 5.71
CA LEU A 148 -6.52 11.79 6.73
C LEU A 148 -7.67 10.85 7.16
N ASN A 149 -7.48 9.55 6.96
CA ASN A 149 -8.38 8.55 7.51
C ASN A 149 -8.06 8.39 9.00
N ARG A 150 -9.04 8.69 9.87
CA ARG A 150 -8.85 8.69 11.33
C ARG A 150 -8.75 7.29 11.95
N VAL A 151 -8.72 6.25 11.12
CA VAL A 151 -8.57 4.87 11.57
C VAL A 151 -7.10 4.50 11.61
N LEU A 152 -6.65 4.00 12.77
CA LEU A 152 -5.27 3.59 13.01
C LEU A 152 -4.97 2.31 12.22
N VAL A 153 -4.03 2.38 11.29
CA VAL A 153 -3.56 1.23 10.51
C VAL A 153 -2.62 0.37 11.34
N ALA A 154 -1.75 0.99 12.15
CA ALA A 154 -0.88 0.28 13.08
C ALA A 154 -0.54 1.16 14.29
N THR A 155 -0.09 0.54 15.36
CA THR A 155 0.62 1.19 16.46
C THR A 155 1.94 0.49 16.72
N LYS A 156 2.97 1.23 17.10
CA LYS A 156 4.25 0.65 17.55
C LYS A 156 4.66 1.24 18.89
N LEU A 157 5.17 0.42 19.77
CA LEU A 157 5.91 0.84 20.95
C LEU A 157 7.39 0.62 20.68
N GLN A 158 8.16 1.71 20.67
CA GLN A 158 9.61 1.64 20.47
C GLN A 158 10.32 1.76 21.82
N SER A 159 11.21 0.82 22.11
CA SER A 159 12.06 0.95 23.30
C SER A 159 13.01 2.13 23.11
N GLY A 160 13.13 3.00 24.12
CA GLY A 160 13.92 4.22 24.02
C GLY A 160 15.37 3.92 23.62
N ASN A 161 15.90 4.65 22.64
CA ASN A 161 17.25 4.48 22.08
C ASN A 161 17.55 3.07 21.54
N SER A 162 16.52 2.31 21.16
CA SER A 162 16.66 0.97 20.60
C SER A 162 15.93 0.83 19.28
N THR A 163 16.40 -0.11 18.46
CA THR A 163 15.74 -0.58 17.25
C THR A 163 14.72 -1.69 17.53
N ALA A 164 14.47 -2.01 18.80
CA ALA A 164 13.46 -2.97 19.20
C ALA A 164 12.07 -2.32 19.27
N CYS A 165 11.11 -2.93 18.58
CA CYS A 165 9.72 -2.50 18.58
C CYS A 165 8.76 -3.66 18.84
N VAL A 166 7.62 -3.31 19.43
CA VAL A 166 6.43 -4.15 19.43
C VAL A 166 5.40 -3.44 18.57
N LEU A 167 4.94 -4.09 17.52
CA LEU A 167 3.98 -3.54 16.57
C LEU A 167 2.65 -4.28 16.66
N HIS A 168 1.57 -3.51 16.69
CA HIS A 168 0.21 -3.98 16.57
C HIS A 168 -0.38 -3.48 15.25
N PHE A 169 -0.63 -4.40 14.33
CA PHE A 169 -1.23 -4.09 13.03
C PHE A 169 -2.75 -4.28 13.10
N ASN A 170 -3.50 -3.25 12.69
CA ASN A 170 -4.96 -3.28 12.73
C ASN A 170 -5.51 -3.62 11.34
N ARG A 171 -5.63 -4.91 11.06
CA ARG A 171 -6.16 -5.39 9.76
C ARG A 171 -7.57 -4.87 9.46
N TRP A 172 -8.40 -4.66 10.47
CA TRP A 172 -9.76 -4.15 10.28
C TRP A 172 -9.79 -2.70 9.78
N ALA A 173 -8.73 -1.93 10.06
CA ALA A 173 -8.61 -0.55 9.59
C ALA A 173 -8.65 -0.42 8.06
N LEU A 174 -8.16 -1.45 7.36
CA LEU A 174 -8.09 -1.47 5.89
C LEU A 174 -9.47 -1.42 5.22
N ASN A 175 -10.53 -1.80 5.93
CA ASN A 175 -11.90 -1.79 5.42
C ASN A 175 -12.56 -0.39 5.48
N TYR A 176 -11.94 0.58 6.15
CA TYR A 176 -12.48 1.93 6.32
C TYR A 176 -12.08 2.90 5.21
N PHE A 177 -11.55 2.41 4.10
CA PHE A 177 -11.26 3.21 2.92
C PHE A 177 -12.39 3.01 1.91
N GLU A 178 -13.04 4.12 1.52
CA GLU A 178 -14.13 4.10 0.54
C GLU A 178 -13.59 3.94 -0.88
N GLY A 179 -14.37 3.30 -1.75
CA GLY A 179 -14.08 3.17 -3.19
C GLY A 179 -13.09 2.08 -3.59
N GLY A 180 -12.50 1.35 -2.63
CA GLY A 180 -11.57 0.27 -2.93
C GLY A 180 -11.15 -0.54 -1.72
N THR A 181 -10.07 -1.30 -1.90
CA THR A 181 -9.45 -2.13 -0.86
C THR A 181 -8.04 -1.64 -0.61
N VAL A 182 -7.65 -1.58 0.66
CA VAL A 182 -6.26 -1.31 1.03
C VAL A 182 -5.48 -2.60 1.16
N ILE A 183 -4.34 -2.65 0.47
CA ILE A 183 -3.45 -3.79 0.33
C ILE A 183 -2.12 -3.47 1.01
N VAL A 184 -1.76 -4.30 1.98
CA VAL A 184 -0.48 -4.24 2.67
C VAL A 184 -0.11 -5.63 3.15
N LYS A 185 1.17 -5.96 3.10
CA LYS A 185 1.66 -7.22 3.67
C LYS A 185 1.65 -7.10 5.19
N GLU A 186 0.97 -8.04 5.84
CA GLU A 186 0.86 -8.04 7.30
C GLU A 186 2.26 -8.14 7.94
N PRO A 187 2.68 -7.15 8.75
CA PRO A 187 4.00 -7.13 9.37
C PRO A 187 4.10 -8.14 10.51
N SER A 188 5.32 -8.59 10.84
CA SER A 188 5.54 -9.39 12.05
C SER A 188 5.31 -8.57 13.31
N PRO A 189 4.88 -9.17 14.45
CA PRO A 189 4.70 -8.46 15.71
C PRO A 189 5.95 -7.75 16.26
N THR A 190 7.14 -8.19 15.84
CA THR A 190 8.44 -7.62 16.22
C THR A 190 8.97 -6.61 15.20
N ALA A 191 8.19 -6.26 14.16
CA ALA A 191 8.59 -5.26 13.18
C ALA A 191 8.54 -3.86 13.81
N CYS A 192 9.39 -2.95 13.33
CA CYS A 192 9.34 -1.53 13.66
C CYS A 192 8.56 -0.70 12.63
N ASP A 193 8.10 -1.33 11.56
CA ASP A 193 7.41 -0.65 10.48
C ASP A 193 6.46 -1.59 9.74
N VAL A 194 5.64 -1.00 8.88
CA VAL A 194 4.64 -1.68 8.04
C VAL A 194 5.06 -1.52 6.59
N ASP A 195 4.93 -2.56 5.76
CA ASP A 195 5.17 -2.49 4.31
C ASP A 195 4.34 -1.38 3.61
N PRO A 196 4.68 -0.96 2.38
CA PRO A 196 3.96 0.13 1.73
C PRO A 196 2.49 -0.23 1.56
N VAL A 197 1.64 0.73 1.93
CA VAL A 197 0.20 0.57 1.95
C VAL A 197 -0.35 1.08 0.63
N TYR A 198 -0.94 0.20 -0.16
CA TYR A 198 -1.50 0.54 -1.46
C TYR A 198 -3.02 0.53 -1.43
N PHE A 199 -3.63 1.42 -2.18
CA PHE A 199 -5.05 1.40 -2.49
C PHE A 199 -5.28 0.74 -3.84
N ARG A 200 -6.15 -0.27 -3.86
CA ARG A 200 -6.64 -0.93 -5.07
C ARG A 200 -8.10 -0.51 -5.28
N PRO A 201 -8.46 0.22 -6.35
CA PRO A 201 -9.85 0.54 -6.63
C PRO A 201 -10.67 -0.72 -6.88
N PHE A 202 -11.97 -0.66 -6.64
CA PHE A 202 -12.85 -1.75 -7.06
C PHE A 202 -12.85 -1.90 -8.59
N PRO A 203 -12.98 -3.12 -9.12
CA PRO A 203 -13.06 -3.34 -10.57
C PRO A 203 -14.22 -2.54 -11.19
N GLU A 204 -13.97 -1.86 -12.30
CA GLU A 204 -15.04 -1.15 -13.02
C GLU A 204 -16.08 -2.11 -13.60
N THR A 205 -15.65 -3.33 -13.97
CA THR A 205 -16.54 -4.41 -14.39
C THR A 205 -16.15 -5.72 -13.72
N ARG A 206 -17.14 -6.59 -13.51
CA ARG A 206 -16.93 -7.95 -12.99
C ARG A 206 -18.06 -8.87 -13.41
N LEU A 207 -17.83 -10.18 -13.32
CA LEU A 207 -18.90 -11.17 -13.50
C LEU A 207 -19.63 -11.41 -12.18
N ILE A 208 -20.96 -11.32 -12.20
CA ILE A 208 -21.85 -11.73 -11.11
C ILE A 208 -22.86 -12.70 -11.71
N ASP A 209 -22.85 -13.95 -11.22
CA ASP A 209 -23.66 -15.05 -11.77
C ASP A 209 -23.46 -15.27 -13.28
N GLY A 210 -22.23 -15.04 -13.77
CA GLY A 210 -21.88 -15.19 -15.19
C GLY A 210 -22.31 -14.03 -16.09
N VAL A 211 -22.94 -12.99 -15.55
CA VAL A 211 -23.31 -11.77 -16.29
C VAL A 211 -22.36 -10.64 -15.90
N GLU A 212 -21.94 -9.85 -16.89
CA GLU A 212 -21.14 -8.66 -16.66
C GLU A 212 -21.95 -7.62 -15.87
N ALA A 213 -21.35 -7.13 -14.80
CA ALA A 213 -21.89 -6.11 -13.94
C ALA A 213 -20.91 -4.94 -13.86
N VAL A 214 -21.44 -3.72 -13.93
CA VAL A 214 -20.66 -2.48 -14.02
C VAL A 214 -20.74 -1.73 -12.69
N LEU A 215 -19.59 -1.26 -12.19
CA LEU A 215 -19.50 -0.48 -10.97
C LEU A 215 -20.25 0.85 -11.14
N LEU A 216 -21.14 1.13 -10.20
CA LEU A 216 -21.91 2.37 -10.18
C LEU A 216 -21.14 3.49 -9.48
N LYS A 217 -21.22 4.68 -10.07
CA LYS A 217 -20.76 5.92 -9.43
C LYS A 217 -21.89 6.48 -8.59
N CYS A 218 -21.72 6.45 -7.28
CA CYS A 218 -22.75 6.86 -6.35
C CYS A 218 -22.23 7.93 -5.40
N GLU A 219 -23.04 8.95 -5.14
CA GLU A 219 -22.68 10.09 -4.32
C GLU A 219 -23.79 10.40 -3.31
N TRP A 220 -23.39 10.87 -2.13
CA TRP A 220 -24.32 11.42 -1.15
C TRP A 220 -24.66 12.86 -1.52
N ARG A 221 -25.94 13.15 -1.76
CA ARG A 221 -26.46 14.51 -2.01
C ARG A 221 -27.41 14.96 -0.92
N GLY A 222 -27.34 16.23 -0.54
CA GLY A 222 -28.20 16.84 0.47
C GLY A 222 -27.53 18.03 1.17
N GLU A 223 -28.34 19.00 1.60
CA GLU A 223 -27.85 20.28 2.13
C GLU A 223 -27.38 20.21 3.60
N SER A 224 -27.60 19.09 4.30
CA SER A 224 -27.18 18.98 5.70
C SER A 224 -26.90 17.55 6.13
N ASN A 225 -26.10 17.39 7.19
CA ASN A 225 -25.88 16.09 7.85
C ASN A 225 -27.15 15.47 8.47
N LYS A 226 -28.29 16.19 8.42
CA LYS A 226 -29.58 15.69 8.92
C LYS A 226 -30.27 14.79 7.91
N PHE A 227 -30.12 15.06 6.61
CA PHE A 227 -30.73 14.25 5.56
C PHE A 227 -29.88 14.29 4.28
N GLN A 228 -29.41 13.12 3.87
CA GLN A 228 -28.69 12.92 2.61
C GLN A 228 -29.27 11.71 1.89
N VAL A 229 -29.28 11.75 0.56
CA VAL A 229 -29.69 10.63 -0.29
C VAL A 229 -28.48 10.19 -1.10
N LYS A 230 -28.19 8.89 -1.09
CA LYS A 230 -27.16 8.31 -1.96
C LYS A 230 -27.79 8.05 -3.32
N GLN A 231 -27.32 8.75 -4.34
CA GLN A 231 -27.78 8.60 -5.71
C GLN A 231 -26.68 7.97 -6.56
N CYS A 232 -27.03 6.97 -7.37
CA CYS A 232 -26.14 6.37 -8.35
C CYS A 232 -26.52 6.83 -9.76
N LEU A 233 -25.50 7.18 -10.54
CA LEU A 233 -25.63 7.62 -11.93
C LEU A 233 -25.52 6.44 -12.91
N ASP A 234 -26.04 6.65 -14.11
CA ASP A 234 -25.94 5.75 -15.27
C ASP A 234 -26.42 4.32 -15.00
N VAL A 235 -27.47 4.16 -14.19
CA VAL A 235 -28.00 2.84 -13.83
C VAL A 235 -28.77 2.25 -15.00
N GLY A 236 -28.10 1.38 -15.75
CA GLY A 236 -28.65 0.65 -16.90
C GLY A 236 -28.85 1.48 -18.18
N ALA A 237 -28.88 2.80 -18.08
CA ALA A 237 -28.86 3.72 -19.20
C ALA A 237 -28.16 5.02 -18.79
N GLU A 238 -27.46 5.65 -19.74
CA GLU A 238 -26.79 6.95 -19.53
C GLU A 238 -27.79 8.01 -19.05
N GLY A 239 -27.40 8.77 -18.03
CA GLY A 239 -28.22 9.80 -17.39
C GLY A 239 -29.30 9.28 -16.44
N ASN A 240 -29.51 7.96 -16.33
CA ASN A 240 -30.48 7.41 -15.39
C ASN A 240 -29.95 7.42 -13.96
N GLU A 241 -30.57 8.24 -13.11
CA GLU A 241 -30.19 8.39 -11.71
C GLU A 241 -31.16 7.67 -10.77
N VAL A 242 -30.62 6.87 -9.85
CA VAL A 242 -31.42 6.05 -8.93
C VAL A 242 -30.96 6.28 -7.50
N ALA A 243 -31.92 6.57 -6.61
CA ALA A 243 -31.67 6.63 -5.17
C ALA A 243 -31.53 5.21 -4.59
N VAL A 244 -30.40 4.94 -3.93
CA VAL A 244 -30.06 3.59 -3.43
C VAL A 244 -30.02 3.50 -1.91
N ALA A 245 -29.88 4.62 -1.22
CA ALA A 245 -29.93 4.71 0.24
C ALA A 245 -30.28 6.14 0.67
N TYR A 246 -30.71 6.31 1.91
CA TYR A 246 -30.77 7.62 2.55
C TYR A 246 -30.14 7.55 3.94
N ARG A 247 -29.66 8.70 4.41
CA ARG A 247 -29.10 8.88 5.74
C ARG A 247 -29.86 9.98 6.45
N MET A 248 -30.46 9.66 7.58
CA MET A 248 -31.20 10.60 8.41
C MET A 248 -30.65 10.61 9.83
N ASN A 249 -30.21 11.77 10.31
CA ASN A 249 -29.57 11.95 11.63
C ASN A 249 -28.43 10.95 11.89
N GLY A 250 -27.64 10.62 10.86
CA GLY A 250 -26.53 9.66 10.94
C GLY A 250 -26.92 8.19 10.82
N VAL A 251 -28.22 7.86 10.78
CA VAL A 251 -28.71 6.50 10.53
C VAL A 251 -28.89 6.29 9.04
N GLU A 252 -28.25 5.28 8.49
CA GLU A 252 -28.31 4.92 7.07
C GLU A 252 -29.32 3.78 6.84
N GLU A 253 -30.19 3.96 5.85
CA GLU A 253 -31.22 3.01 5.45
C GLU A 253 -31.12 2.70 3.95
N SER A 254 -31.18 1.42 3.61
CA SER A 254 -31.05 0.95 2.23
C SER A 254 -32.38 1.08 1.49
N LEU A 255 -32.31 1.59 0.25
CA LEU A 255 -33.43 1.63 -0.69
C LEU A 255 -33.28 0.60 -1.83
N LEU A 256 -32.26 -0.25 -1.80
CA LEU A 256 -31.92 -1.17 -2.90
C LEU A 256 -33.09 -2.07 -3.31
N SER A 257 -33.84 -2.62 -2.36
CA SER A 257 -35.02 -3.46 -2.65
C SER A 257 -36.09 -2.70 -3.44
N SER A 258 -36.32 -1.43 -3.10
CA SER A 258 -37.28 -0.56 -3.79
C SER A 258 -36.75 -0.13 -5.15
N ALA A 259 -35.47 0.27 -5.22
CA ALA A 259 -34.79 0.63 -6.46
C ALA A 259 -34.83 -0.52 -7.47
N ASN A 260 -34.49 -1.74 -7.05
CA ASN A 260 -34.50 -2.93 -7.91
C ASN A 260 -35.90 -3.31 -8.41
N ARG A 261 -36.96 -3.05 -7.64
CA ARG A 261 -38.34 -3.26 -8.13
C ARG A 261 -38.74 -2.26 -9.21
N MET A 262 -38.12 -1.09 -9.23
CA MET A 262 -38.37 -0.04 -10.23
C MET A 262 -37.50 -0.21 -11.48
N LEU A 263 -36.41 -0.97 -11.40
CA LEU A 263 -35.57 -1.29 -12.54
C LEU A 263 -36.24 -2.36 -13.41
N GLY A 264 -36.54 -2.01 -14.66
CA GLY A 264 -37.12 -2.95 -15.62
C GLY A 264 -36.11 -3.89 -16.28
N ASN A 265 -34.84 -3.46 -16.39
CA ASN A 265 -33.83 -4.11 -17.25
C ASN A 265 -32.60 -4.63 -16.49
N GLY A 266 -32.70 -4.85 -15.18
CA GLY A 266 -31.58 -5.32 -14.39
C GLY A 266 -31.76 -5.11 -12.89
N GLN A 267 -30.65 -5.20 -12.17
CA GLN A 267 -30.62 -5.03 -10.73
C GLN A 267 -29.32 -4.40 -10.26
N ILE A 268 -29.42 -3.61 -9.20
CA ILE A 268 -28.29 -3.10 -8.43
C ILE A 268 -27.95 -4.14 -7.36
N ILE A 269 -26.68 -4.54 -7.32
CA ILE A 269 -26.14 -5.55 -6.42
C ILE A 269 -25.11 -4.88 -5.51
N GLU A 270 -25.27 -5.07 -4.22
CA GLU A 270 -24.31 -4.64 -3.20
C GLU A 270 -23.28 -5.75 -2.96
N ALA A 271 -22.02 -5.50 -3.33
CA ALA A 271 -20.96 -6.49 -3.26
C ALA A 271 -20.24 -6.47 -1.89
N LYS A 272 -20.91 -6.97 -0.86
CA LYS A 272 -20.39 -7.04 0.53
C LYS A 272 -19.14 -7.90 0.70
N GLU A 273 -18.90 -8.81 -0.24
CA GLU A 273 -17.69 -9.62 -0.27
C GLU A 273 -16.43 -8.80 -0.61
N LEU A 274 -16.57 -7.64 -1.25
CA LEU A 274 -15.44 -6.74 -1.56
C LEU A 274 -15.13 -5.76 -0.44
N SER A 275 -16.16 -5.29 0.28
CA SER A 275 -16.00 -4.47 1.47
C SER A 275 -17.22 -4.59 2.38
N GLN A 276 -16.99 -4.91 3.65
CA GLN A 276 -18.06 -5.05 4.63
C GLN A 276 -18.60 -3.70 5.13
N ILE A 277 -17.78 -2.65 5.08
CA ILE A 277 -18.11 -1.32 5.63
C ILE A 277 -18.63 -0.39 4.53
N TYR A 278 -17.96 -0.37 3.38
CA TYR A 278 -18.30 0.46 2.23
C TYR A 278 -18.45 -0.41 0.97
N PRO A 279 -19.46 -1.29 0.91
CA PRO A 279 -19.64 -2.17 -0.22
C PRO A 279 -19.88 -1.37 -1.51
N PRO A 280 -19.18 -1.69 -2.61
CA PRO A 280 -19.49 -1.11 -3.91
C PRO A 280 -20.83 -1.63 -4.44
N LEU A 281 -21.49 -0.77 -5.22
CA LEU A 281 -22.74 -1.11 -5.90
C LEU A 281 -22.44 -1.37 -7.37
N TYR A 282 -22.94 -2.49 -7.91
CA TYR A 282 -22.82 -2.83 -9.31
C TYR A 282 -24.20 -2.92 -9.95
N PHE A 283 -24.33 -2.47 -11.20
CA PHE A 283 -25.51 -2.75 -12.01
C PHE A 283 -25.27 -3.99 -12.85
N LYS A 284 -26.16 -4.97 -12.73
CA LYS A 284 -26.19 -6.19 -13.55
C LYS A 284 -27.43 -6.15 -14.43
N ALA A 285 -27.23 -6.14 -15.75
CA ALA A 285 -28.33 -6.25 -16.71
C ALA A 285 -28.99 -7.63 -16.62
N ASN A 286 -30.27 -7.70 -17.02
CA ASN A 286 -30.99 -8.98 -17.15
C ASN A 286 -30.59 -9.75 -18.41
#